data_AF-A0A7J7FZA1-F1
#
_entry.id   AF-A0A7J7FZA1-F1
#
_cell.length_a   1.000
_cell.length_b   1.000
_cell.length_c   1.000
_cell.angle_alpha   90.00
_cell.angle_beta   90.00
_cell.angle_gamma   90.00
#
_symmetry.space_group_name_H-M   'P 1'
#
loop_
_entity.id
_entity.type
_entity.pdbx_description
1 polymer ?
#
loop_
_entity_poly.entity_id
_entity_poly.type
_entity_poly.pdbx_seq_one_letter_code
_entity_poly.pdbx_strand_id
1 'polypeptide(L)'
;MESDPVKIAVEGIERFKKENCDLIIVDTSGRHKQEAALFEEMRQVSEATKPDLVIFVMDSSIGQAAFGQALAFKQSVAVGAVIVTNMDGHAKGGGSLSAVTATKSPVIFIGTGEHMDEFEVFDVKPFVSRLLGMGDWSGFMDKIHEVVPMDQQPELLQKLSEGKFTLRIMYEQFQNILKMGPIGQVLSMLPGFIAELMPKGQEKERQAKTKCYMTMMDSMTNEGKWCFLMWSDIVVFFFFLGD
;
A
#
# COMPACT_ATOMS: atom_id res chain seq x y z
N MET A 1 -10.47 -29.24 25.37
CA MET A 1 -10.21 -28.34 26.51
C MET A 1 -10.14 -26.95 25.93
N GLU A 2 -11.10 -26.10 26.24
CA GLU A 2 -11.03 -24.70 25.86
C GLU A 2 -9.96 -24.05 26.74
N SER A 3 -8.92 -23.51 26.12
CA SER A 3 -7.80 -22.91 26.82
C SER A 3 -8.23 -21.55 27.37
N ASP A 4 -8.00 -21.30 28.66
CA ASP A 4 -8.30 -20.02 29.29
C ASP A 4 -7.44 -18.90 28.65
N PRO A 5 -8.05 -17.91 27.95
CA PRO A 5 -7.31 -16.86 27.26
C PRO A 5 -6.52 -15.97 28.22
N VAL A 6 -7.01 -15.77 29.45
CA VAL A 6 -6.32 -15.00 30.48
C VAL A 6 -5.02 -15.70 30.86
N LYS A 7 -5.10 -17.01 31.08
CA LYS A 7 -3.93 -17.82 31.43
C LYS A 7 -2.88 -17.82 30.32
N ILE A 8 -3.29 -17.98 29.06
CA ILE A 8 -2.38 -17.94 27.91
C ILE A 8 -1.68 -16.58 27.82
N ALA A 9 -2.43 -15.48 27.97
CA ALA A 9 -1.87 -14.15 27.86
C ALA A 9 -0.84 -13.88 28.98
N VAL A 10 -1.13 -14.27 30.22
CA VAL A 10 -0.21 -14.12 31.36
C VAL A 10 1.06 -14.95 31.16
N GLU A 11 0.93 -16.23 30.82
CA GLU A 11 2.08 -17.11 30.58
C GLU A 11 2.95 -16.62 29.41
N GLY A 12 2.33 -16.13 28.33
CA GLY A 12 3.01 -15.54 27.18
C GLY A 12 3.81 -14.29 27.57
N ILE A 13 3.21 -13.37 28.32
CA ILE A 13 3.88 -12.15 28.79
C ILE A 13 5.06 -12.49 29.71
N GLU A 14 4.89 -13.41 30.65
CA GLU A 14 5.98 -13.82 31.55
C GLU A 14 7.15 -14.44 30.79
N ARG A 15 6.85 -15.23 29.76
CA ARG A 15 7.87 -15.83 28.90
C ARG A 15 8.63 -14.76 28.10
N PHE A 16 7.92 -13.87 27.39
CA PHE A 16 8.57 -12.85 26.56
C PHE A 16 9.33 -11.80 27.40
N LYS A 17 8.89 -11.54 28.64
CA LYS A 17 9.66 -10.75 29.61
C LYS A 17 10.98 -11.43 30.01
N LYS A 18 11.01 -12.75 30.19
CA LYS A 18 12.24 -13.52 30.47
C LYS A 18 13.18 -13.55 29.26
N GLU A 19 12.62 -13.51 28.05
CA GLU A 19 13.35 -13.46 26.79
C GLU A 19 13.84 -12.04 26.43
N ASN A 20 13.58 -11.03 27.28
CA ASN A 20 13.93 -9.61 27.07
C ASN A 20 13.36 -9.03 25.75
N CYS A 21 12.12 -9.39 25.39
CA CYS A 21 11.44 -8.74 24.27
C CYS A 21 11.01 -7.31 24.66
N ASP A 22 11.30 -6.33 23.80
CA ASP A 22 10.92 -4.93 24.01
C ASP A 22 9.44 -4.65 23.69
N LEU A 23 8.83 -5.46 22.83
CA LEU A 23 7.44 -5.30 22.37
C LEU A 23 6.71 -6.64 22.45
N ILE A 24 5.57 -6.63 23.13
CA ILE A 24 4.67 -7.79 23.25
C ILE A 24 3.30 -7.35 22.74
N ILE A 25 2.82 -8.01 21.69
CA ILE A 25 1.49 -7.77 21.13
C ILE A 25 0.60 -8.94 21.54
N VAL A 26 -0.50 -8.65 22.20
CA VAL A 26 -1.52 -9.64 22.57
C VAL A 26 -2.71 -9.47 21.63
N ASP A 27 -2.91 -10.45 20.75
CA ASP A 27 -4.08 -10.51 19.88
C ASP A 27 -5.25 -11.19 20.61
N THR A 28 -6.43 -10.58 20.56
CA THR A 28 -7.63 -11.04 21.27
C THR A 28 -8.65 -11.57 20.27
N SER A 29 -9.46 -12.54 20.68
CA SER A 29 -10.50 -13.09 19.82
C SER A 29 -11.51 -12.02 19.35
N GLY A 30 -12.00 -12.15 18.11
CA GLY A 30 -12.91 -11.19 17.49
C GLY A 30 -14.38 -11.34 17.90
N ARG A 31 -15.27 -10.66 17.16
CA ARG A 31 -16.73 -10.49 17.40
C ARG A 31 -17.59 -11.77 17.35
N HIS A 32 -17.01 -12.96 17.47
CA HIS A 32 -17.72 -14.22 17.25
C HIS A 32 -18.44 -14.77 18.51
N LYS A 33 -18.14 -14.23 19.70
CA LYS A 33 -18.87 -14.54 20.94
C LYS A 33 -19.98 -13.51 21.18
N GLN A 34 -21.04 -13.89 21.91
CA GLN A 34 -22.06 -12.95 22.38
C GLN A 34 -21.37 -11.72 23.00
N GLU A 35 -21.75 -10.51 22.60
CA GLU A 35 -21.02 -9.26 22.91
C GLU A 35 -20.66 -9.14 24.40
N ALA A 36 -21.60 -9.49 25.30
CA ALA A 36 -21.37 -9.43 26.75
C ALA A 36 -20.26 -10.37 27.25
N ALA A 37 -20.17 -11.59 26.73
CA ALA A 37 -19.15 -12.55 27.13
C ALA A 37 -17.76 -12.13 26.62
N LEU A 38 -17.70 -11.55 25.41
CA LEU A 38 -16.48 -11.02 24.83
C LEU A 38 -15.92 -9.86 25.67
N PHE A 39 -16.77 -8.91 26.07
CA PHE A 39 -16.34 -7.76 26.85
C PHE A 39 -15.83 -8.15 28.24
N GLU A 40 -16.45 -9.17 28.87
CA GLU A 40 -15.97 -9.68 30.15
C GLU A 40 -14.62 -10.39 30.01
N GLU A 41 -14.44 -11.21 28.97
CA GLU A 41 -13.15 -11.84 28.65
C GLU A 41 -12.05 -10.79 28.44
N MET A 42 -12.33 -9.75 27.63
CA MET A 42 -11.39 -8.64 27.41
C MET A 42 -11.03 -7.91 28.69
N ARG A 43 -12.00 -7.68 29.57
CA ARG A 43 -11.77 -7.02 30.85
C ARG A 43 -10.87 -7.87 31.74
N GLN A 44 -11.11 -9.17 31.82
CA GLN A 44 -10.28 -10.10 32.59
C GLN A 44 -8.85 -10.16 32.06
N VAL A 45 -8.67 -10.23 30.74
CA VAL A 45 -7.34 -10.20 30.10
C VAL A 45 -6.64 -8.87 30.42
N SER A 46 -7.33 -7.74 30.29
CA SER A 46 -6.76 -6.42 30.57
C SER A 46 -6.35 -6.26 32.05
N GLU A 47 -7.20 -6.70 32.98
CA GLU A 47 -6.91 -6.65 34.43
C GLU A 47 -5.71 -7.54 34.81
N ALA A 48 -5.59 -8.72 34.20
CA ALA A 48 -4.52 -9.67 34.48
C ALA A 48 -3.18 -9.24 33.85
N THR A 49 -3.22 -8.70 32.63
CA THR A 49 -2.01 -8.38 31.84
C THR A 49 -1.51 -6.95 32.03
N LYS A 50 -2.39 -6.02 32.45
CA LYS A 50 -2.11 -4.59 32.65
C LYS A 50 -1.34 -3.96 31.48
N PRO A 51 -1.92 -3.96 30.27
CA PRO A 51 -1.24 -3.48 29.07
C PRO A 51 -0.97 -1.96 29.14
N ASP A 52 0.18 -1.53 28.61
CA ASP A 52 0.55 -0.10 28.53
C ASP A 52 -0.33 0.66 27.52
N LEU A 53 -0.73 -0.02 26.45
CA LEU A 53 -1.57 0.54 25.39
C LEU A 53 -2.60 -0.50 24.92
N VAL A 54 -3.88 -0.13 24.99
CA VAL A 54 -4.97 -0.89 24.38
C VAL A 54 -5.37 -0.23 23.06
N ILE A 55 -5.31 -1.00 21.97
CA ILE A 55 -5.59 -0.51 20.63
C ILE A 55 -6.93 -1.07 20.16
N PHE A 56 -7.84 -0.18 19.76
CA PHE A 56 -9.10 -0.57 19.12
C PHE A 56 -8.91 -0.62 17.60
N VAL A 57 -9.01 -1.80 17.02
CA VAL A 57 -8.92 -1.99 15.57
C VAL A 57 -10.33 -1.98 14.97
N MET A 58 -10.54 -1.14 13.98
CA MET A 58 -11.84 -1.02 13.31
C MET A 58 -11.71 -0.99 11.79
N ASP A 59 -12.72 -1.51 11.12
CA ASP A 59 -12.85 -1.44 9.67
C ASP A 59 -13.48 -0.10 9.25
N SER A 60 -12.90 0.54 8.22
CA SER A 60 -13.37 1.82 7.67
C SER A 60 -14.82 1.77 7.15
N SER A 61 -15.33 0.61 6.73
CA SER A 61 -16.64 0.38 6.13
C SER A 61 -17.80 0.39 7.15
N ILE A 62 -17.52 0.25 8.45
CA ILE A 62 -18.54 0.20 9.51
C ILE A 62 -19.40 1.46 9.54
N GLY A 63 -18.85 2.60 9.11
CA GLY A 63 -19.59 3.85 8.98
C GLY A 63 -20.16 4.34 10.33
N GLN A 64 -21.46 4.60 10.39
CA GLN A 64 -22.11 5.19 11.57
C GLN A 64 -22.16 4.25 12.78
N ALA A 65 -22.19 2.94 12.55
CA ALA A 65 -22.19 1.95 13.64
C ALA A 65 -20.89 1.93 14.45
N ALA A 66 -19.81 2.54 13.92
CA ALA A 66 -18.51 2.60 14.56
C ALA A 66 -18.57 3.33 15.91
N PHE A 67 -19.44 4.34 16.04
CA PHE A 67 -19.58 5.10 17.29
C PHE A 67 -20.03 4.20 18.45
N GLY A 68 -21.12 3.46 18.26
CA GLY A 68 -21.71 2.63 19.33
C GLY A 68 -20.76 1.52 19.75
N GLN A 69 -20.08 0.89 18.79
CA GLN A 69 -19.11 -0.14 19.10
C GLN A 69 -17.88 0.40 19.83
N ALA A 70 -17.30 1.50 19.32
CA ALA A 70 -16.13 2.11 19.94
C ALA A 70 -16.44 2.60 21.37
N LEU A 71 -17.67 3.09 21.60
CA LEU A 71 -18.16 3.46 22.93
C LEU A 71 -18.26 2.25 23.86
N ALA A 72 -18.85 1.15 23.40
CA ALA A 72 -18.95 -0.09 24.19
C ALA A 72 -17.56 -0.62 24.58
N PHE A 73 -16.62 -0.67 23.61
CA PHE A 73 -15.23 -1.05 23.88
C PHE A 73 -14.56 -0.14 24.91
N LYS A 74 -14.74 1.19 24.78
CA LYS A 74 -14.19 2.17 25.72
C LYS A 74 -14.74 2.03 27.14
N GLN A 75 -16.00 1.61 27.27
CA GLN A 75 -16.64 1.37 28.57
C GLN A 75 -16.14 0.10 29.25
N SER A 76 -15.76 -0.92 28.48
CA SER A 76 -15.24 -2.18 29.01
C SER A 76 -13.75 -2.13 29.33
N VAL A 77 -12.95 -1.48 28.46
CA VAL A 77 -11.49 -1.39 28.61
C VAL A 77 -10.99 0.01 28.25
N ALA A 78 -9.91 0.44 28.89
CA ALA A 78 -9.29 1.74 28.65
C ALA A 78 -8.55 1.78 27.30
N VAL A 79 -9.30 1.97 26.21
CA VAL A 79 -8.74 2.18 24.87
C VAL A 79 -7.87 3.45 24.87
N GLY A 80 -6.62 3.33 24.40
CA GLY A 80 -5.66 4.42 24.31
C GLY A 80 -5.33 4.85 22.87
N ALA A 81 -5.57 3.99 21.88
CA ALA A 81 -5.35 4.31 20.47
C ALA A 81 -6.33 3.55 19.56
N VAL A 82 -6.47 4.02 18.32
CA VAL A 82 -7.31 3.42 17.29
C VAL A 82 -6.48 3.11 16.06
N ILE A 83 -6.74 1.95 15.44
CA ILE A 83 -6.24 1.59 14.11
C ILE A 83 -7.43 1.45 13.18
N VAL A 84 -7.33 2.00 11.97
CA VAL A 84 -8.39 1.93 10.96
C VAL A 84 -7.90 1.07 9.79
N THR A 85 -8.55 -0.05 9.51
CA THR A 85 -8.20 -0.95 8.41
C THR A 85 -9.11 -0.75 7.19
N ASN A 86 -8.72 -1.33 6.06
CA ASN A 86 -9.48 -1.33 4.80
C ASN A 86 -9.77 0.08 4.25
N MET A 87 -8.77 0.98 4.32
CA MET A 87 -8.86 2.37 3.86
C MET A 87 -8.66 2.57 2.35
N ASP A 88 -8.35 1.51 1.61
CA ASP A 88 -8.23 1.44 0.15
C ASP A 88 -9.57 1.34 -0.59
N GLY A 89 -10.62 0.91 0.11
CA GLY A 89 -11.95 0.79 -0.45
C GLY A 89 -12.64 2.14 -0.70
N HIS A 90 -13.88 2.08 -1.21
CA HIS A 90 -14.74 3.25 -1.40
C HIS A 90 -15.24 3.91 -0.09
N ALA A 91 -14.85 3.36 1.05
CA ALA A 91 -15.21 3.88 2.36
C ALA A 91 -14.42 5.17 2.61
N LYS A 92 -15.13 6.30 2.69
CA LYS A 92 -14.55 7.63 2.91
C LYS A 92 -13.91 7.82 4.31
N GLY A 93 -13.69 6.75 5.07
CA GLY A 93 -13.09 6.81 6.40
C GLY A 93 -13.95 7.46 7.49
N GLY A 94 -15.20 7.85 7.23
CA GLY A 94 -16.04 8.58 8.19
C GLY A 94 -16.29 7.85 9.53
N GLY A 95 -16.22 6.52 9.54
CA GLY A 95 -16.31 5.74 10.78
C GLY A 95 -15.15 5.99 11.76
N SER A 96 -13.97 6.33 11.27
CA SER A 96 -12.81 6.62 12.12
C SER A 96 -13.04 7.86 12.99
N LEU A 97 -13.65 8.92 12.44
CA LEU A 97 -14.01 10.11 13.18
C LEU A 97 -15.01 9.80 14.29
N SER A 98 -15.97 8.92 14.02
CA SER A 98 -16.92 8.42 15.00
C SER A 98 -16.23 7.67 16.15
N ALA A 99 -15.27 6.81 15.84
CA ALA A 99 -14.52 6.07 16.84
C ALA A 99 -13.62 6.95 17.70
N VAL A 100 -12.91 7.92 17.10
CA VAL A 100 -12.12 8.93 17.83
C VAL A 100 -13.04 9.74 18.75
N THR A 101 -14.21 10.14 18.27
CA THR A 101 -15.17 10.93 19.05
C THR A 101 -15.71 10.15 20.25
N ALA A 102 -15.98 8.85 20.08
CA ALA A 102 -16.46 7.96 21.14
C ALA A 102 -15.37 7.60 22.17
N THR A 103 -14.18 7.22 21.70
CA THR A 103 -13.09 6.71 22.55
C THR A 103 -12.21 7.81 23.15
N LYS A 104 -12.27 9.02 22.58
CA LYS A 104 -11.34 10.13 22.84
C LYS A 104 -9.87 9.74 22.66
N SER A 105 -9.60 8.75 21.80
CA SER A 105 -8.28 8.20 21.55
C SER A 105 -7.82 8.53 20.12
N PRO A 106 -6.53 8.84 19.90
CA PRO A 106 -6.02 9.17 18.57
C PRO A 106 -5.98 7.93 17.66
N VAL A 107 -6.09 8.16 16.35
CA VAL A 107 -5.74 7.15 15.35
C VAL A 107 -4.22 7.16 15.18
N ILE A 108 -3.58 5.99 15.23
CA ILE A 108 -2.12 5.85 15.14
C ILE A 108 -1.65 5.24 13.82
N PHE A 109 -2.44 4.34 13.23
CA PHE A 109 -2.12 3.69 11.96
C PHE A 109 -3.36 3.49 11.10
N ILE A 110 -3.14 3.39 9.79
CA ILE A 110 -4.13 3.03 8.78
C ILE A 110 -3.64 1.83 7.97
N GLY A 111 -4.53 0.87 7.75
CA GLY A 111 -4.31 -0.23 6.82
C GLY A 111 -4.98 0.08 5.48
N THR A 112 -4.20 0.12 4.40
CA THR A 112 -4.68 0.38 3.03
C THR A 112 -4.67 -0.89 2.17
N GLY A 113 -4.67 -2.06 2.78
CA GLY A 113 -4.74 -3.33 2.07
C GLY A 113 -4.46 -4.51 2.98
N GLU A 114 -4.14 -5.66 2.38
CA GLU A 114 -3.95 -6.94 3.07
C GLU A 114 -2.49 -7.32 3.27
N HIS A 115 -1.57 -6.67 2.54
CA HIS A 115 -0.15 -6.95 2.61
C HIS A 115 0.54 -6.23 3.78
N MET A 116 1.66 -6.77 4.24
CA MET A 116 2.38 -6.27 5.42
C MET A 116 2.97 -4.85 5.21
N ASP A 117 3.21 -4.48 3.96
CA ASP A 117 3.68 -3.16 3.53
C ASP A 117 2.54 -2.13 3.36
N GLU A 118 1.29 -2.56 3.46
CA GLU A 118 0.09 -1.70 3.32
C GLU A 118 -0.42 -1.19 4.69
N PHE A 119 0.50 -0.98 5.63
CA PHE A 119 0.23 -0.48 6.98
C PHE A 119 1.03 0.80 7.24
N GLU A 120 0.34 1.93 7.23
CA GLU A 120 0.93 3.27 7.24
C GLU A 120 0.66 4.02 8.54
N VAL A 121 1.57 4.91 8.94
CA VAL A 121 1.35 5.85 10.06
C VAL A 121 0.22 6.81 9.70
N PHE A 122 -0.68 7.05 10.64
CA PHE A 122 -1.78 7.98 10.42
C PHE A 122 -1.30 9.45 10.44
N ASP A 123 -1.58 10.18 9.36
CA ASP A 123 -1.49 11.64 9.30
C ASP A 123 -2.87 12.24 9.03
N VAL A 124 -3.22 13.27 9.82
CA VAL A 124 -4.49 13.99 9.73
C VAL A 124 -4.66 14.71 8.40
N LYS A 125 -3.60 15.31 7.84
CA LYS A 125 -3.74 16.13 6.62
C LYS A 125 -4.13 15.29 5.40
N PRO A 126 -3.41 14.20 5.06
CA PRO A 126 -3.81 13.32 3.95
C PRO A 126 -5.19 12.72 4.18
N PHE A 127 -5.49 12.32 5.42
CA PHE A 127 -6.78 11.72 5.77
C PHE A 127 -7.95 12.68 5.54
N VAL A 128 -7.85 13.92 6.01
CA VAL A 128 -8.91 14.94 5.81
C VAL A 128 -9.03 15.31 4.33
N SER A 129 -7.92 15.40 3.60
CA SER A 129 -7.94 15.66 2.15
C SER A 129 -8.75 14.57 1.43
N ARG A 130 -8.44 13.29 1.69
CA ARG A 130 -9.17 12.13 1.14
C ARG A 130 -10.66 12.16 1.53
N LEU A 131 -10.98 12.47 2.79
CA LEU A 131 -12.36 12.59 3.28
C LEU A 131 -13.15 13.68 2.55
N LEU A 132 -12.52 14.82 2.25
CA LEU A 132 -13.11 15.94 1.52
C LEU A 132 -13.15 15.71 -0.01
N GLY A 133 -12.61 14.59 -0.50
CA GLY A 133 -12.50 14.32 -1.94
C GLY A 133 -11.47 15.20 -2.64
N MET A 134 -10.65 15.92 -1.88
CA MET A 134 -9.48 16.63 -2.37
C MET A 134 -8.36 15.61 -2.40
N GLY A 135 -7.99 15.09 -3.58
CA GLY A 135 -6.93 14.09 -3.71
C GLY A 135 -5.65 14.47 -2.93
N ASP A 136 -4.92 13.47 -2.47
CA ASP A 136 -3.71 13.61 -1.66
C ASP A 136 -2.55 14.16 -2.52
N TRP A 137 -2.41 15.49 -2.57
CA TRP A 137 -1.31 16.15 -3.29
C TRP A 137 0.05 15.96 -2.60
N SER A 138 0.05 15.71 -1.29
CA SER A 138 1.27 15.55 -0.48
C SER A 138 2.01 14.24 -0.79
N GLY A 139 1.33 13.09 -0.66
CA GLY A 139 1.96 11.79 -0.91
C GLY A 139 2.36 11.60 -2.40
N PHE A 140 1.67 12.28 -3.31
CA PHE A 140 2.05 12.35 -4.72
C PHE A 140 3.37 13.10 -4.93
N MET A 141 3.58 14.22 -4.24
CA MET A 141 4.82 15.01 -4.34
C MET A 141 6.01 14.25 -3.76
N ASP A 142 5.82 13.56 -2.63
CA ASP A 142 6.88 12.75 -2.00
C ASP A 142 7.28 11.56 -2.88
N LYS A 143 6.32 10.86 -3.49
CA LYS A 143 6.60 9.79 -4.46
C LYS A 143 7.23 10.32 -5.76
N ILE A 144 6.87 11.51 -6.22
CA ILE A 144 7.56 12.15 -7.36
C ILE A 144 9.01 12.48 -6.99
N HIS A 145 9.28 12.97 -5.78
CA HIS A 145 10.63 13.27 -5.35
C HIS A 145 11.49 12.00 -5.19
N GLU A 146 10.92 10.88 -4.76
CA GLU A 146 11.62 9.60 -4.70
C GLU A 146 11.89 8.98 -6.08
N VAL A 147 10.92 9.06 -7.00
CA VAL A 147 10.99 8.40 -8.31
C VAL A 147 11.69 9.28 -9.36
N VAL A 148 11.73 10.59 -9.15
CA VAL A 148 12.35 11.57 -10.06
C VAL A 148 13.45 12.33 -9.31
N PRO A 149 14.69 11.81 -9.26
CA PRO A 149 15.83 12.64 -8.91
C PRO A 149 15.87 13.83 -9.87
N MET A 150 15.91 15.05 -9.32
CA MET A 150 15.81 16.32 -10.08
C MET A 150 16.99 16.61 -11.03
N ASP A 151 17.90 15.65 -11.21
CA ASP A 151 19.19 15.85 -11.85
C ASP A 151 19.23 15.50 -13.35
N GLN A 152 18.11 15.13 -13.99
CA GLN A 152 18.10 14.69 -15.40
C GLN A 152 17.07 15.35 -16.33
N GLN A 153 16.42 16.44 -15.92
CA GLN A 153 15.46 17.12 -16.81
C GLN A 153 16.06 17.99 -17.94
N PRO A 154 17.23 18.66 -17.82
CA PRO A 154 17.68 19.57 -18.88
C PRO A 154 18.20 18.83 -20.13
N GLU A 155 18.84 17.66 -20.00
CA GLU A 155 19.36 16.92 -21.17
C GLU A 155 18.26 16.33 -22.06
N LEU A 156 17.17 15.85 -21.46
CA LEU A 156 16.06 15.22 -22.20
C LEU A 156 15.32 16.24 -23.07
N LEU A 157 15.04 17.42 -22.51
CA LEU A 157 14.41 18.53 -23.22
C LEU A 157 15.29 19.05 -24.36
N GLN A 158 16.60 19.11 -24.16
CA GLN A 158 17.55 19.54 -25.18
C GLN A 158 17.66 18.53 -26.33
N LYS A 159 17.76 17.23 -26.04
CA LYS A 159 17.82 16.16 -27.06
C LYS A 159 16.52 16.02 -27.87
N LEU A 160 15.36 16.29 -27.26
CA LEU A 160 14.06 16.37 -27.94
C LEU A 160 13.95 17.61 -28.84
N SER A 161 14.42 18.77 -28.35
CA SER A 161 14.42 20.02 -29.13
C SER A 161 15.38 19.99 -30.32
N GLU A 162 16.43 19.17 -30.26
CA GLU A 162 17.39 18.96 -31.36
C GLU A 162 16.89 17.98 -32.44
N GLY A 163 15.70 17.38 -32.27
CA GLY A 163 15.07 16.50 -33.28
C GLY A 163 15.78 15.17 -33.52
N LYS A 164 16.74 14.79 -32.67
CA LYS A 164 17.49 13.53 -32.79
C LYS A 164 16.77 12.41 -32.04
N PHE A 165 15.68 11.90 -32.61
CA PHE A 165 15.06 10.67 -32.13
C PHE A 165 15.96 9.47 -32.48
N THR A 166 16.70 8.97 -31.49
CA THR A 166 17.50 7.74 -31.65
C THR A 166 16.84 6.59 -30.90
N LEU A 167 17.02 5.36 -31.39
CA LEU A 167 16.51 4.15 -30.72
C LEU A 167 17.05 4.00 -29.29
N ARG A 168 18.23 4.56 -29.01
CA ARG A 168 18.80 4.60 -27.65
C ARG A 168 17.99 5.50 -26.70
N ILE A 169 17.53 6.65 -27.18
CA ILE A 169 16.62 7.51 -26.40
C ILE A 169 15.29 6.78 -26.17
N MET A 170 14.78 6.05 -27.17
CA MET A 170 13.56 5.24 -27.00
C MET A 170 13.75 4.12 -25.97
N TYR A 171 14.90 3.48 -25.95
CA TYR A 171 15.27 2.45 -24.97
C TYR A 171 15.34 3.02 -23.54
N GLU A 172 15.97 4.18 -23.36
CA GLU A 172 16.02 4.88 -22.06
C GLU A 172 14.61 5.23 -21.56
N GLN A 173 13.71 5.66 -22.45
CA GLN A 173 12.32 5.93 -22.09
C GLN A 173 11.57 4.65 -21.68
N PHE A 174 11.78 3.52 -22.36
CA PHE A 174 11.17 2.25 -21.95
C PHE A 174 11.72 1.73 -20.62
N GLN A 175 13.01 1.91 -20.34
CA GLN A 175 13.58 1.60 -19.03
C GLN A 175 12.95 2.44 -17.92
N ASN A 176 12.76 3.73 -18.14
CA ASN A 176 12.13 4.63 -17.16
C ASN A 176 10.66 4.25 -16.91
N ILE A 177 9.93 3.88 -17.97
CA ILE A 177 8.56 3.37 -17.87
C ILE A 177 8.51 2.07 -17.05
N LEU A 178 9.44 1.12 -17.26
CA LEU A 178 9.48 -0.11 -16.47
C LEU A 178 9.89 0.12 -15.01
N LYS A 179 10.75 1.11 -14.74
CA LYS A 179 11.17 1.51 -13.38
C LYS A 179 10.06 2.18 -12.58
N MET A 180 9.12 2.86 -13.24
CA MET A 180 7.97 3.51 -12.62
C MET A 180 6.85 2.51 -12.21
N GLY A 181 7.01 1.21 -12.48
CA GLY A 181 6.03 0.18 -12.11
C GLY A 181 4.82 0.14 -13.06
N PRO A 182 3.74 -0.57 -12.71
CA PRO A 182 2.53 -0.65 -13.53
C PRO A 182 1.91 0.75 -13.69
N ILE A 183 2.01 1.30 -14.90
CA ILE A 183 1.45 2.60 -15.32
C ILE A 183 -0.03 2.69 -14.91
N GLY A 184 -0.75 1.57 -14.95
CA GLY A 184 -2.14 1.47 -14.52
C GLY A 184 -2.41 1.92 -13.08
N GLN A 185 -1.47 1.72 -12.14
CA GLN A 185 -1.65 2.02 -10.72
C GLN A 185 -1.38 3.51 -10.40
N VAL A 186 -0.43 4.12 -11.12
CA VAL A 186 -0.13 5.55 -11.04
C VAL A 186 -1.23 6.39 -11.72
N LEU A 187 -1.75 5.95 -12.87
CA LEU A 187 -2.83 6.63 -13.58
C LEU A 187 -4.22 6.44 -12.93
N SER A 188 -4.46 5.33 -12.24
CA SER A 188 -5.69 5.15 -11.46
C SER A 188 -5.80 6.11 -10.26
N MET A 189 -4.69 6.74 -9.87
CA MET A 189 -4.63 7.75 -8.81
C MET A 189 -4.79 9.19 -9.31
N LEU A 190 -4.81 9.43 -10.64
CA LEU A 190 -4.95 10.75 -11.25
C LEU A 190 -6.43 11.06 -11.56
N PRO A 191 -7.08 12.01 -10.85
CA PRO A 191 -8.44 12.40 -11.17
C PRO A 191 -8.40 13.37 -12.35
N GLY A 192 -9.06 13.02 -13.46
CA GLY A 192 -9.61 14.04 -14.35
C GLY A 192 -9.46 13.88 -15.85
N PHE A 193 -8.61 13.01 -16.46
CA PHE A 193 -8.58 13.00 -17.94
C PHE A 193 -8.16 11.74 -18.73
N ILE A 194 -7.82 10.56 -18.17
CA ILE A 194 -7.41 9.40 -19.03
C ILE A 194 -7.89 8.03 -18.50
N ALA A 195 -9.07 7.95 -17.89
CA ALA A 195 -9.67 6.63 -17.58
C ALA A 195 -10.42 6.01 -18.77
N GLU A 196 -10.86 6.84 -19.73
CA GLU A 196 -11.82 6.45 -20.79
C GLU A 196 -11.14 6.12 -22.14
N LEU A 197 -9.87 6.49 -22.32
CA LEU A 197 -9.08 6.22 -23.53
C LEU A 197 -8.21 4.95 -23.44
N MET A 198 -8.25 4.21 -22.32
CA MET A 198 -7.41 3.04 -22.07
C MET A 198 -8.25 1.74 -22.04
N PRO A 199 -7.99 0.76 -22.92
CA PRO A 199 -8.61 -0.56 -22.80
C PRO A 199 -8.15 -1.23 -21.49
N LYS A 200 -9.09 -1.44 -20.56
CA LYS A 200 -8.84 -2.06 -19.25
C LYS A 200 -8.43 -3.53 -19.43
N GLY A 201 -7.38 -3.96 -18.73
CA GLY A 201 -7.03 -5.38 -18.57
C GLY A 201 -5.83 -5.92 -19.36
N GLN A 202 -5.11 -5.11 -20.16
CA GLN A 202 -3.95 -5.55 -20.95
C GLN A 202 -2.58 -5.11 -20.40
N GLU A 203 -2.50 -4.75 -19.12
CA GLU A 203 -1.28 -4.17 -18.53
C GLU A 203 -0.08 -5.15 -18.55
N LYS A 204 -0.32 -6.41 -18.16
CA LYS A 204 0.72 -7.45 -18.21
C LYS A 204 1.18 -7.75 -19.64
N GLU A 205 0.28 -7.73 -20.61
CA GLU A 205 0.60 -7.96 -22.02
C GLU A 205 1.41 -6.80 -22.61
N ARG A 206 1.06 -5.56 -22.26
CA ARG A 206 1.81 -4.37 -22.65
C ARG A 206 3.22 -4.36 -22.06
N GLN A 207 3.36 -4.70 -20.77
CA GLN A 207 4.68 -4.84 -20.15
C GLN A 207 5.52 -5.95 -20.80
N ALA A 208 4.92 -7.07 -21.16
CA ALA A 208 5.60 -8.14 -21.87
C ALA A 208 6.09 -7.69 -23.27
N LYS A 209 5.26 -6.93 -24.00
CA LYS A 209 5.64 -6.33 -25.29
C LYS A 209 6.76 -5.30 -25.15
N THR A 210 6.70 -4.43 -24.14
CA THR A 210 7.77 -3.48 -23.83
C THR A 210 9.09 -4.18 -23.51
N LYS A 211 9.06 -5.25 -22.69
CA LYS A 211 10.25 -6.07 -22.43
C LYS A 211 10.80 -6.72 -23.70
N CYS A 212 9.93 -7.22 -24.57
CA CYS A 212 10.34 -7.81 -25.86
C CYS A 212 11.03 -6.78 -26.76
N TYR A 213 10.49 -5.55 -26.86
CA TYR A 213 11.14 -4.46 -27.58
C TYR A 213 12.50 -4.08 -26.99
N MET A 214 12.64 -4.09 -25.67
CA MET A 214 13.92 -3.85 -25.02
C MET A 214 14.94 -4.96 -25.30
N THR A 215 14.54 -6.23 -25.26
CA THR A 215 15.43 -7.35 -25.63
C THR A 215 15.90 -7.26 -27.08
N MET A 216 15.01 -6.82 -27.98
CA MET A 216 15.38 -6.52 -29.37
C MET A 216 16.43 -5.38 -29.43
N MET A 217 16.21 -4.29 -28.70
CA MET A 217 17.14 -3.15 -28.67
C MET A 217 18.47 -3.46 -27.97
N ASP A 218 18.49 -4.30 -26.94
CA ASP A 218 19.70 -4.80 -26.28
C ASP A 218 20.57 -5.63 -27.25
N SER A 219 19.94 -6.25 -28.24
CA SER A 219 20.61 -6.98 -29.31
C SER A 219 21.15 -6.06 -30.42
N MET A 220 20.96 -4.75 -30.34
CA MET A 220 21.47 -3.78 -31.31
C MET A 220 22.80 -3.17 -30.83
N THR A 221 23.70 -2.95 -31.78
CA THR A 221 24.93 -2.17 -31.54
C THR A 221 24.64 -0.67 -31.47
N ASN A 222 25.58 0.12 -30.94
CA ASN A 222 25.45 1.57 -30.77
C ASN A 222 25.17 2.37 -32.07
N GLU A 223 25.39 1.77 -33.24
CA GLU A 223 25.09 2.33 -34.56
C GLU A 223 23.67 1.99 -35.07
N GLY A 224 22.87 1.25 -34.29
CA GLY A 224 21.54 0.79 -34.69
C GLY A 224 21.55 -0.46 -35.59
N LYS A 225 22.66 -1.18 -35.69
CA LYS A 225 22.76 -2.45 -36.44
C LYS A 225 22.50 -3.63 -35.52
N TRP A 226 21.66 -4.56 -35.95
CA TRP A 226 21.34 -5.79 -35.23
C TRP A 226 22.59 -6.66 -35.06
N CYS A 227 22.99 -6.91 -33.82
CA CYS A 227 24.07 -7.83 -33.48
C CYS A 227 23.45 -9.21 -33.24
N PHE A 228 23.58 -10.11 -34.24
CA PHE A 228 23.15 -11.50 -34.09
C PHE A 228 24.16 -12.26 -33.24
N LEU A 229 24.00 -12.20 -31.92
CA LEU A 229 24.64 -13.14 -31.00
C LEU A 229 23.61 -14.21 -30.63
N MET A 230 23.77 -15.39 -31.23
CA MET A 230 23.17 -16.64 -30.74
C MET A 230 23.44 -16.76 -29.24
N TRP A 231 22.53 -17.35 -28.47
CA TRP A 231 22.78 -18.38 -27.43
C TRP A 231 21.39 -18.89 -26.96
N SER A 232 21.33 -20.17 -26.62
CA SER A 232 20.20 -21.13 -26.60
C SER A 232 18.85 -20.66 -26.04
N ASP A 233 17.85 -20.50 -26.91
CA ASP A 233 16.68 -21.39 -27.07
C ASP A 233 15.72 -20.77 -28.12
N ILE A 234 15.22 -21.61 -29.02
CA ILE A 234 14.61 -21.32 -30.33
C ILE A 234 13.42 -20.32 -30.31
N VAL A 235 13.44 -19.29 -31.17
CA VAL A 235 12.59 -19.14 -32.39
C VAL A 235 13.31 -18.25 -33.41
N VAL A 236 13.62 -18.82 -34.57
CA VAL A 236 14.20 -18.15 -35.74
C VAL A 236 13.07 -17.48 -36.53
N PHE A 237 13.18 -16.18 -36.81
CA PHE A 237 12.51 -15.55 -37.94
C PHE A 237 13.55 -15.05 -38.94
N PHE A 238 13.56 -15.68 -40.11
CA PHE A 238 14.24 -15.17 -41.30
C PHE A 238 13.41 -14.03 -41.88
N PHE A 239 14.01 -12.86 -42.09
CA PHE A 239 13.63 -11.99 -43.21
C PHE A 239 14.89 -11.36 -43.80
N PHE A 240 15.22 -11.80 -45.01
CA PHE A 240 16.08 -11.08 -45.93
C PHE A 240 15.36 -9.78 -46.33
N LEU A 241 16.09 -8.68 -46.35
CA LEU A 241 15.91 -7.60 -47.33
C LEU A 241 17.24 -6.86 -47.43
N GLY A 242 18.03 -7.33 -48.40
CA GLY A 242 19.07 -6.54 -49.05
C GLY A 242 18.52 -6.16 -50.43
N ASP A 243 18.64 -4.86 -50.71
CA ASP A 243 18.21 -4.03 -51.85
C ASP A 243 16.70 -3.73 -51.99
#